data_AF-A0A6G1LDP5-F1
#
_entry.id   AF-A0A6G1LDP5-F1
#
_cell.length_a   1.000
_cell.length_b   1.000
_cell.length_c   1.000
_cell.angle_alpha   90.00
_cell.angle_beta   90.00
_cell.angle_gamma   90.00
#
_symmetry.space_group_name_H-M   'P 1'
#
loop_
_entity.id
_entity.type
_entity.pdbx_description
1 polymer ?
#
loop_
_entity_poly.entity_id
_entity_poly.type
_entity_poly.pdbx_seq_one_letter_code
_entity_poly.pdbx_strand_id
1 'polypeptide(L)' 'PIPPIHFAHAIADLPHDTLHAKAAEITNALHHLRHSNAQMLPFADNGDQDCKDAVVENLQVIARMNERMALLKAE' A
#
# COMPACT_ATOMS: atom_id res chain seq x y z
N PRO A 1 -2.06 4.14 12.67
CA PRO A 1 -1.84 3.04 11.70
C PRO A 1 -2.32 1.70 12.27
N ILE A 2 -2.91 0.80 11.46
CA ILE A 2 -3.33 -0.53 11.94
C ILE A 2 -2.09 -1.43 12.05
N PRO A 3 -1.81 -2.03 13.22
CA PRO A 3 -0.73 -3.00 13.37
C PRO A 3 -0.89 -4.20 12.43
N PRO A 4 0.20 -4.72 11.83
CA PRO A 4 0.14 -5.86 10.91
C PRO A 4 -0.52 -7.10 11.53
N ILE A 5 -0.31 -7.32 12.84
CA ILE A 5 -0.90 -8.44 13.58
C ILE A 5 -2.43 -8.41 13.58
N HIS A 6 -3.04 -7.21 13.67
CA HIS A 6 -4.50 -7.11 13.61
C HIS A 6 -5.04 -7.42 12.22
N PHE A 7 -4.26 -7.12 11.17
CA PHE A 7 -4.63 -7.50 9.81
C PHE A 7 -4.53 -9.02 9.60
N ALA A 8 -3.45 -9.65 10.08
CA ALA A 8 -3.29 -11.10 10.04
C ALA A 8 -4.46 -11.83 10.74
N HIS A 9 -4.81 -11.39 11.95
CA HIS A 9 -5.95 -11.95 12.69
C HIS A 9 -7.28 -11.79 11.94
N ALA A 10 -7.46 -10.68 11.22
CA ALA A 10 -8.70 -10.40 10.49
C ALA A 10 -8.85 -11.24 9.21
N ILE A 11 -7.76 -11.75 8.64
CA ILE A 11 -7.80 -12.54 7.40
C ILE A 11 -7.82 -14.06 7.62
N ALA A 12 -7.42 -14.54 8.80
CA ALA A 12 -7.24 -15.97 9.10
C ALA A 12 -8.48 -16.85 8.84
N ASP A 13 -9.69 -16.32 9.06
CA ASP A 13 -10.94 -17.08 8.91
C ASP A 13 -11.77 -16.65 7.68
N LEU A 14 -11.19 -15.88 6.76
CA LEU A 14 -11.91 -15.38 5.60
C LEU A 14 -12.02 -16.45 4.49
N PRO A 15 -13.15 -16.51 3.76
CA PRO A 15 -13.26 -17.32 2.57
C PRO A 15 -12.20 -16.94 1.53
N HIS A 16 -11.74 -17.92 0.75
CA HIS A 16 -10.68 -17.73 -0.25
C HIS A 16 -11.01 -16.62 -1.27
N ASP A 17 -12.26 -16.53 -1.72
CA ASP A 17 -12.71 -15.47 -2.63
C ASP A 17 -12.58 -14.08 -2.02
N THR A 18 -12.79 -13.96 -0.71
CA THR A 18 -12.60 -12.70 0.03
C THR A 18 -11.13 -12.33 0.14
N LEU A 19 -10.24 -13.32 0.36
CA LEU A 19 -8.78 -13.09 0.36
C LEU A 19 -8.29 -12.59 -1.00
N HIS A 20 -8.75 -13.20 -2.10
CA HIS A 20 -8.44 -12.74 -3.47
C HIS A 20 -8.96 -11.33 -3.74
N ALA A 21 -10.20 -11.04 -3.35
CA ALA A 21 -10.76 -9.70 -3.47
C ALA A 21 -9.91 -8.67 -2.72
N LYS A 22 -9.45 -9.01 -1.50
CA LYS A 22 -8.56 -8.14 -0.71
C LYS A 22 -7.19 -7.96 -1.38
N ALA A 23 -6.61 -9.02 -1.95
CA ALA A 23 -5.36 -8.95 -2.69
C ALA A 23 -5.47 -8.05 -3.92
N ALA A 24 -6.58 -8.13 -4.66
CA ALA A 24 -6.87 -7.27 -5.81
C ALA A 24 -7.02 -5.80 -5.39
N GLU A 25 -7.74 -5.52 -4.30
CA GLU A 25 -7.89 -4.17 -3.74
C GLU A 25 -6.52 -3.56 -3.39
N ILE A 26 -5.67 -4.29 -2.68
CA ILE A 26 -4.34 -3.81 -2.29
C ILE A 26 -3.44 -3.60 -3.52
N THR A 27 -3.51 -4.50 -4.50
CA THR A 27 -2.76 -4.36 -5.75
C THR A 27 -3.16 -3.10 -6.51
N ASN A 28 -4.45 -2.80 -6.59
CA ASN A 28 -4.95 -1.58 -7.21
C ASN A 28 -4.47 -0.33 -6.45
N ALA A 29 -4.56 -0.33 -5.12
CA ALA A 29 -4.05 0.77 -4.29
C ALA A 29 -2.55 1.01 -4.50
N LEU A 30 -1.74 -0.05 -4.55
CA LEU A 30 -0.31 0.03 -4.84
C LEU A 30 -0.04 0.62 -6.23
N HIS A 31 -0.80 0.20 -7.24
CA HIS A 31 -0.68 0.74 -8.59
C HIS A 31 -0.97 2.25 -8.61
N HIS A 32 -2.07 2.68 -7.97
CA HIS A 32 -2.42 4.10 -7.89
C HIS A 32 -1.36 4.94 -7.15
N LEU A 33 -0.85 4.47 -6.01
CA LEU A 33 0.18 5.18 -5.25
C LEU A 33 1.49 5.31 -6.04
N ARG A 34 1.90 4.25 -6.73
CA ARG A 34 3.11 4.27 -7.57
C ARG A 34 2.95 5.23 -8.75
N HIS A 35 1.78 5.22 -9.39
CA HIS A 35 1.48 6.15 -10.46
C HIS A 35 1.48 7.61 -9.97
N SER A 36 0.82 7.89 -8.84
CA SER A 36 0.81 9.22 -8.23
C SER A 36 2.21 9.70 -7.87
N ASN A 37 3.05 8.84 -7.26
CA ASN A 37 4.44 9.18 -6.99
C ASN A 37 5.24 9.49 -8.25
N ALA A 38 5.06 8.71 -9.31
CA ALA A 38 5.73 8.96 -10.59
C ALA A 38 5.35 10.33 -11.19
N GLN A 39 4.12 10.80 -10.96
CA GLN A 39 3.67 12.13 -11.39
C GLN A 39 4.22 13.26 -10.51
N MET A 40 4.41 13.03 -9.21
CA MET A 40 4.90 14.05 -8.26
C MET A 40 6.43 14.21 -8.25
N LEU A 41 7.17 13.13 -8.56
CA LEU A 41 8.63 13.12 -8.53
C LEU A 41 9.29 14.27 -9.31
N PRO A 42 8.87 14.63 -10.54
CA PRO A 42 9.46 15.76 -11.26
C PRO A 42 9.31 17.10 -10.53
N PHE A 43 8.21 17.32 -9.82
CA PHE A 43 8.00 18.55 -9.04
C PHE A 43 8.84 18.54 -7.77
N ALA A 44 8.87 17.40 -7.09
CA ALA A 44 9.72 17.18 -5.93
C ALA A 44 11.21 17.42 -6.27
N ASP A 45 11.69 16.88 -7.39
CA ASP A 45 13.08 17.07 -7.85
C ASP A 45 13.39 18.54 -8.20
N ASN A 46 12.38 19.28 -8.65
CA ASN A 46 12.48 20.73 -8.91
C ASN A 46 12.34 21.60 -7.65
N GLY A 47 12.24 21.00 -6.46
CA GLY A 47 12.26 21.71 -5.18
C GLY A 47 10.90 21.94 -4.55
N ASP A 48 9.80 21.45 -5.12
CA ASP A 48 8.48 21.49 -4.50
C ASP A 48 8.47 20.62 -3.23
N GLN A 49 8.34 21.26 -2.07
CA GLN A 49 8.41 20.58 -0.78
C GLN A 49 7.17 19.74 -0.49
N ASP A 50 5.98 20.20 -0.90
CA ASP A 50 4.73 19.47 -0.68
C ASP A 50 4.74 18.17 -1.48
N CYS A 51 5.25 18.21 -2.73
CA CYS A 51 5.43 17.02 -3.54
C CYS A 51 6.46 16.04 -2.94
N LYS A 52 7.56 16.55 -2.34
CA LYS A 52 8.54 15.70 -1.63
C LYS A 52 7.90 14.98 -0.45
N ASP A 53 7.19 15.74 0.39
CA ASP A 53 6.57 15.20 1.60
C ASP A 53 5.49 14.18 1.24
N ALA A 54 4.65 14.48 0.24
CA ALA A 54 3.64 13.55 -0.27
C ALA A 54 4.24 12.25 -0.82
N VAL A 55 5.36 12.30 -1.56
CA VAL A 55 6.06 11.10 -2.05
C VAL A 55 6.56 10.26 -0.87
N VAL A 56 7.17 10.90 0.14
CA VAL A 56 7.69 10.21 1.34
C VAL A 56 6.55 9.53 2.10
N GLU A 57 5.43 10.21 2.33
CA GLU A 57 4.26 9.63 3.00
C GLU A 57 3.68 8.45 2.21
N ASN A 58 3.55 8.59 0.89
CA ASN A 58 3.07 7.52 0.03
C ASN A 58 3.99 6.29 0.06
N LEU A 59 5.31 6.47 0.15
CA LEU A 59 6.25 5.36 0.29
C LEU A 59 6.03 4.58 1.60
N GLN A 60 5.68 5.25 2.70
CA GLN A 60 5.33 4.58 3.95
C GLN A 60 4.03 3.78 3.82
N VAL A 61 3.03 4.30 3.09
CA VAL A 61 1.79 3.58 2.80
C VAL A 61 2.07 2.35 1.93
N ILE A 62 2.88 2.50 0.87
CA ILE A 62 3.31 1.40 -0.01
C ILE A 62 3.99 0.29 0.80
N ALA A 63 4.91 0.63 1.71
CA ALA A 63 5.61 -0.35 2.54
C ALA A 63 4.62 -1.20 3.37
N ARG A 64 3.64 -0.55 4.01
CA ARG A 64 2.59 -1.23 4.80
C ARG A 64 1.67 -2.09 3.93
N MET A 65 1.32 -1.62 2.74
CA MET A 65 0.50 -2.40 1.80
C MET A 65 1.24 -3.64 1.31
N ASN A 66 2.55 -3.55 1.07
CA ASN A 66 3.38 -4.72 0.73
C ASN A 66 3.46 -5.72 1.90
N GLU A 67 3.57 -5.26 3.14
CA GLU A 67 3.52 -6.11 4.32
C GLU A 67 2.19 -6.88 4.42
N ARG A 68 1.06 -6.20 4.18
CA ARG A 68 -0.25 -6.86 4.11
C ARG A 68 -0.35 -7.86 2.97
N MET A 69 0.23 -7.58 1.81
CA MET A 69 0.32 -8.55 0.71
C MET A 69 1.16 -9.77 1.09
N ALA A 70 2.22 -9.59 1.87
CA ALA A 70 3.01 -10.73 2.36
C ALA A 70 2.19 -11.61 3.31
N LEU A 71 1.40 -11.01 4.20
CA LEU A 71 0.48 -11.74 5.09
C LEU A 71 -0.59 -12.49 4.30
N LEU A 72 -1.22 -11.86 3.30
CA LEU A 72 -2.21 -12.53 2.43
C LEU A 72 -1.65 -13.71 1.64
N LYS A 73 -0.35 -13.69 1.30
CA LYS A 73 0.31 -14.81 0.58
C LYS A 73 0.66 -15.98 1.49
N ALA A 74 0.71 -15.76 2.80
CA ALA A 74 1.02 -16.78 3.78
C ALA A 74 -0.23 -17.56 4.24
N GLU A 75 -1.42 -17.00 3.98
CA GLU A 75 -2.74 -17.62 4.17
C GLU A 75 -3.14 -18.46 2.96
#